data_AF-A0AAN8EV86-F1
#
_entry.id   AF-A0AAN8EV86-F1
#
_cell.length_a   1.000
_cell.length_b   1.000
_cell.length_c   1.000
_cell.angle_alpha   90.00
_cell.angle_beta   90.00
_cell.angle_gamma   90.00
#
_symmetry.space_group_name_H-M   'P 1'
#
loop_
_entity.id
_entity.type
_entity.pdbx_description
1 polymer ?
#
loop_
_entity_poly.entity_id
_entity_poly.type
_entity_poly.pdbx_seq_one_letter_code
_entity_poly.pdbx_strand_id
1 'polypeptide(L)'
;MTPQLVNAGKIRLHNQTDSAEQHFENLHRQYADALHRLRSHVDDAIDTQEFVRASETAMRRYTNRCEDAITSNYPQGMVDNTSQIARLGNRVLMTAQNEADNSEEPAYCDRVNSAANQVRSAIPPMVTQAKQVAISPRDTGAANAWRSANDRLLDSVRAVGDAIAGIQNGRQSAMYQDSLNRVSPYPQQSTQVIRTVPPQPPTPPIIHNKMIIREEIPAPPRPPPPVEISPPPRPPPPPEYDEEEETRAFWERYPLPQASHQPILSAAHSLHNELKQWSSQENEIVAAAKRMAILMARLSQLVRGEGGT
;
A
#
# COMPACT_ATOMS: atom_id res chain seq x y z
N MET A 1 -34.21 -2.96 6.81
CA MET A 1 -34.50 -2.79 5.37
C MET A 1 -34.93 -4.07 4.67
N THR A 2 -34.17 -5.18 4.69
CA THR A 2 -34.52 -6.39 3.92
C THR A 2 -35.93 -6.95 4.20
N PRO A 3 -36.38 -7.13 5.46
CA PRO A 3 -37.75 -7.61 5.72
C PRO A 3 -38.84 -6.62 5.24
N GLN A 4 -38.55 -5.31 5.27
CA GLN A 4 -39.47 -4.26 4.81
C GLN A 4 -39.61 -4.29 3.29
N LEU A 5 -38.52 -4.47 2.54
CA LEU A 5 -38.55 -4.61 1.08
C LEU A 5 -39.35 -5.85 0.66
N VAL A 6 -39.13 -6.99 1.32
CA VAL A 6 -39.87 -8.23 1.06
C VAL A 6 -41.37 -8.06 1.35
N ASN A 7 -41.71 -7.43 2.47
CA ASN A 7 -43.10 -7.16 2.81
C ASN A 7 -43.76 -6.21 1.81
N ALA A 8 -43.08 -5.14 1.39
CA ALA A 8 -43.59 -4.23 0.36
C ALA A 8 -43.76 -4.92 -1.00
N GLY A 9 -42.84 -5.81 -1.39
CA GLY A 9 -42.98 -6.63 -2.59
C GLY A 9 -44.19 -7.57 -2.51
N LYS A 10 -44.43 -8.16 -1.33
CA LYS A 10 -45.63 -8.98 -1.10
C LYS A 10 -46.91 -8.16 -1.20
N ILE A 11 -46.93 -6.94 -0.67
CA ILE A 11 -48.09 -6.02 -0.78
C ILE A 11 -48.35 -5.69 -2.25
N ARG A 12 -47.31 -5.28 -3.00
CA ARG A 12 -47.38 -4.99 -4.44
C ARG A 12 -47.95 -6.16 -5.24
N LEU A 13 -47.54 -7.39 -4.93
CA LEU A 13 -48.02 -8.59 -5.62
C LEU A 13 -49.54 -8.82 -5.47
N HIS A 14 -50.09 -8.53 -4.29
CA HIS A 14 -51.51 -8.73 -3.98
C HIS A 14 -52.36 -7.48 -4.22
N ASN A 15 -51.74 -6.32 -4.45
CA ASN A 15 -52.41 -5.03 -4.57
C ASN A 15 -51.75 -4.20 -5.69
N GLN A 16 -52.38 -4.22 -6.87
CA GLN A 16 -51.94 -3.50 -8.07
C GLN A 16 -52.41 -2.04 -8.07
N THR A 17 -52.16 -1.31 -6.98
CA THR A 17 -52.43 0.13 -6.90
C THR A 17 -51.14 0.92 -7.09
N ASP A 18 -51.25 2.12 -7.66
CA ASP A 18 -50.10 3.03 -7.85
C ASP A 18 -49.40 3.35 -6.51
N SER A 19 -50.14 3.41 -5.41
CA SER A 19 -49.58 3.63 -4.07
C SER A 19 -48.70 2.46 -3.60
N ALA A 20 -49.09 1.21 -3.87
CA ALA A 20 -48.30 0.04 -3.53
C ALA A 20 -47.03 -0.05 -4.39
N GLU A 21 -47.13 0.30 -5.67
CA GLU A 21 -45.98 0.40 -6.59
C GLU A 21 -44.98 1.46 -6.10
N GLN A 22 -45.45 2.68 -5.83
CA GLN A 22 -44.59 3.77 -5.34
C GLN A 22 -43.93 3.43 -4.01
N HIS A 23 -44.65 2.80 -3.08
CA HIS A 23 -44.09 2.38 -1.80
C HIS A 23 -42.96 1.35 -1.99
N PHE A 24 -43.18 0.35 -2.84
CA PHE A 24 -42.15 -0.65 -3.17
C PHE A 24 -40.94 0.00 -3.83
N GLU A 25 -41.13 0.85 -4.84
CA GLU A 25 -40.03 1.52 -5.54
C GLU A 25 -39.23 2.45 -4.62
N ASN A 26 -39.89 3.13 -3.69
CA ASN A 26 -39.20 3.94 -2.67
C ASN A 26 -38.33 3.07 -1.76
N LEU A 27 -38.83 1.94 -1.27
CA LEU A 27 -38.05 1.01 -0.44
C LEU A 27 -36.94 0.31 -1.23
N HIS A 28 -37.19 0.00 -2.50
CA HIS A 28 -36.20 -0.58 -3.40
C HIS A 28 -35.02 0.36 -3.61
N ARG A 29 -35.29 1.65 -3.89
CA ARG A 29 -34.26 2.70 -3.98
C ARG A 29 -33.47 2.84 -2.67
N GLN A 30 -34.16 2.97 -1.54
CA GLN A 30 -33.47 3.09 -0.24
C GLN A 30 -32.59 1.87 0.09
N TYR A 31 -33.05 0.66 -0.27
CA TYR A 31 -32.26 -0.55 -0.08
C TYR A 31 -31.05 -0.60 -1.02
N ALA A 32 -31.22 -0.23 -2.29
CA ALA A 32 -30.11 -0.12 -3.25
C ALA A 32 -29.05 0.89 -2.78
N ASP A 33 -29.48 2.06 -2.29
CA ASP A 33 -28.59 3.08 -1.74
C ASP A 33 -27.84 2.57 -0.51
N ALA A 34 -28.53 1.85 0.39
CA ALA A 34 -27.91 1.26 1.57
C ALA A 34 -26.87 0.19 1.21
N LEU A 35 -27.15 -0.65 0.21
CA LEU A 35 -26.18 -1.62 -0.31
C LEU A 35 -24.97 -0.94 -0.96
N HIS A 36 -25.20 0.16 -1.69
CA HIS A 36 -24.13 0.93 -2.31
C HIS A 36 -23.20 1.55 -1.25
N ARG A 37 -23.77 2.17 -0.21
CA ARG A 37 -23.00 2.72 0.93
C ARG A 37 -22.23 1.64 1.68
N LEU A 38 -22.89 0.52 2.00
CA LEU A 38 -22.21 -0.61 2.66
C LEU A 38 -21.02 -1.08 1.83
N ARG A 39 -21.21 -1.24 0.51
CA ARG A 39 -20.14 -1.63 -0.38
C ARG A 39 -19.00 -0.61 -0.38
N SER A 40 -19.30 0.68 -0.51
CA SER A 40 -18.29 1.73 -0.47
C SER A 40 -17.44 1.66 0.79
N HIS A 41 -18.08 1.57 1.97
CA HIS A 41 -17.36 1.46 3.25
C HIS A 41 -16.51 0.19 3.37
N VAL A 42 -16.95 -0.91 2.76
CA VAL A 42 -16.17 -2.14 2.71
C VAL A 42 -14.99 -1.99 1.75
N ASP A 43 -15.20 -1.41 0.57
CA ASP A 43 -14.16 -1.18 -0.41
C ASP A 43 -13.10 -0.18 0.17
N ASP A 44 -13.49 0.84 0.96
CA ASP A 44 -12.59 1.79 1.65
C ASP A 44 -11.74 1.14 2.77
N ALA A 45 -12.25 0.06 3.38
CA ALA A 45 -11.58 -0.63 4.49
C ALA A 45 -10.65 -1.77 4.02
N ILE A 46 -10.62 -2.04 2.72
CA ILE A 46 -9.83 -3.11 2.11
C ILE A 46 -8.69 -2.50 1.31
N ASP A 47 -7.53 -3.16 1.30
CA ASP A 47 -6.43 -2.80 0.43
C ASP A 47 -6.82 -2.96 -1.06
N THR A 48 -6.77 -1.86 -1.81
CA THR A 48 -7.16 -1.80 -3.22
C THR A 48 -6.40 -2.82 -4.08
N GLN A 49 -5.10 -2.99 -3.83
CA GLN A 49 -4.26 -3.92 -4.59
C GLN A 49 -4.68 -5.38 -4.34
N GLU A 50 -4.87 -5.75 -3.08
CA GLU A 50 -5.30 -7.09 -2.67
C GLU A 50 -6.70 -7.40 -3.21
N PHE A 51 -7.60 -6.42 -3.21
CA PHE A 51 -8.92 -6.57 -3.84
C PHE A 51 -8.82 -6.91 -5.33
N VAL A 52 -7.95 -6.22 -6.08
CA VAL A 52 -7.76 -6.49 -7.52
C VAL A 52 -7.17 -7.89 -7.74
N ARG A 53 -6.18 -8.31 -6.95
CA ARG A 53 -5.60 -9.66 -7.01
C ARG A 53 -6.61 -10.77 -6.66
N ALA A 54 -7.40 -10.55 -5.61
CA ALA A 54 -8.47 -11.46 -5.24
C ALA A 54 -9.54 -11.55 -6.34
N SER A 55 -9.86 -10.42 -6.98
CA SER A 55 -10.77 -10.35 -8.13
C SER A 55 -10.24 -11.11 -9.34
N GLU A 56 -8.95 -10.97 -9.70
CA GLU A 56 -8.31 -11.76 -10.76
C GLU A 56 -8.41 -13.26 -10.46
N THR A 57 -8.10 -13.66 -9.22
CA THR A 57 -8.18 -15.07 -8.78
C THR A 57 -9.61 -15.61 -8.89
N ALA A 58 -10.60 -14.82 -8.49
CA ALA A 58 -12.01 -15.19 -8.63
C ALA A 58 -12.43 -15.30 -10.10
N MET A 59 -11.99 -14.38 -10.96
CA MET A 59 -12.25 -14.45 -12.41
C MET A 59 -11.66 -15.74 -13.01
N ARG A 60 -10.42 -16.11 -12.67
CA ARG A 60 -9.80 -17.38 -13.12
C ARG A 60 -10.61 -18.61 -12.70
N ARG A 61 -11.19 -18.61 -11.50
CA ARG A 61 -12.09 -19.68 -11.06
C ARG A 61 -13.36 -19.75 -11.92
N TYR A 62 -13.95 -18.61 -12.29
CA TYR A 62 -15.08 -18.58 -13.22
C TYR A 62 -14.68 -18.96 -14.64
N THR A 63 -13.48 -18.61 -15.10
CA THR A 63 -12.92 -19.08 -16.37
C THR A 63 -12.86 -20.60 -16.42
N ASN A 64 -12.39 -21.28 -15.37
CA ASN A 64 -12.40 -22.74 -15.31
C ASN A 64 -13.82 -23.32 -15.39
N ARG A 65 -14.81 -22.68 -14.74
CA ARG A 65 -16.22 -23.09 -14.85
C ARG A 65 -16.79 -22.87 -16.25
N CYS A 66 -16.34 -21.85 -16.97
CA CYS A 66 -16.66 -21.66 -18.38
C CYS A 66 -16.04 -22.79 -19.25
N GLU A 67 -14.80 -23.19 -18.99
CA GLU A 67 -14.16 -24.33 -19.66
C GLU A 67 -14.91 -25.65 -19.42
N ASP A 68 -15.34 -25.88 -18.17
CA ASP A 68 -16.18 -27.04 -17.82
C ASP A 68 -17.52 -27.00 -18.58
N ALA A 69 -18.12 -25.81 -18.72
CA ALA A 69 -19.35 -25.60 -19.46
C ALA A 69 -19.17 -25.84 -20.97
N ILE A 70 -18.03 -25.45 -21.55
CA ILE A 70 -17.67 -25.74 -22.94
C ILE A 70 -17.53 -27.25 -23.13
N THR A 71 -16.74 -27.90 -22.28
CA THR A 71 -16.48 -29.35 -22.34
C THR A 71 -17.76 -30.17 -22.18
N SER A 72 -18.65 -29.72 -21.29
CA SER A 72 -19.93 -30.38 -21.01
C SER A 72 -21.05 -29.97 -21.97
N ASN A 73 -20.78 -29.12 -22.97
CA ASN A 73 -21.77 -28.60 -23.92
C ASN A 73 -22.98 -27.97 -23.20
N TYR A 74 -22.72 -27.11 -22.21
CA TYR A 74 -23.70 -26.46 -21.35
C TYR A 74 -23.74 -24.92 -21.56
N PRO A 75 -24.53 -24.42 -22.53
CA PRO A 75 -24.61 -23.00 -22.87
C PRO A 75 -24.94 -22.06 -21.71
N GLN A 76 -25.88 -22.45 -20.85
CA GLN A 76 -26.34 -21.59 -19.75
C GLN A 76 -25.20 -21.33 -18.76
N GLY A 77 -24.40 -22.35 -18.44
CA GLY A 77 -23.23 -22.21 -17.58
C GLY A 77 -22.18 -21.27 -18.18
N MET A 78 -22.03 -21.24 -19.50
CA MET A 78 -21.15 -20.29 -20.17
C MET A 78 -21.61 -18.85 -19.91
N VAL A 79 -22.90 -18.57 -20.05
CA VAL A 79 -23.48 -17.23 -19.89
C VAL A 79 -23.42 -16.76 -18.43
N ASP A 80 -23.76 -17.63 -17.49
CA ASP A 80 -23.83 -17.30 -16.07
C ASP A 80 -22.44 -16.99 -15.51
N ASN A 81 -21.45 -17.85 -15.79
CA ASN A 81 -20.07 -17.65 -15.32
C ASN A 81 -19.42 -16.43 -16.01
N THR A 82 -19.64 -16.23 -17.31
CA THR A 82 -19.19 -15.02 -18.03
C THR A 82 -19.75 -13.75 -17.40
N SER A 83 -21.03 -13.77 -17.00
CA SER A 83 -21.67 -12.63 -16.34
C SER A 83 -20.99 -12.29 -15.01
N GLN A 84 -20.51 -13.28 -14.27
CA GLN A 84 -19.74 -13.05 -13.04
C GLN A 84 -18.37 -12.44 -13.32
N ILE A 85 -17.66 -12.90 -14.36
CA ILE A 85 -16.39 -12.31 -14.80
C ILE A 85 -16.60 -10.83 -15.18
N ALA A 86 -17.62 -10.53 -15.98
CA ALA A 86 -17.94 -9.16 -16.39
C ALA A 86 -18.29 -8.26 -15.19
N ARG A 87 -19.05 -8.77 -14.21
CA ARG A 87 -19.38 -8.02 -12.99
C ARG A 87 -18.12 -7.72 -12.18
N LEU A 88 -17.23 -8.70 -11.98
CA LEU A 88 -15.95 -8.48 -11.32
C LEU A 88 -15.09 -7.46 -12.09
N GLY A 89 -15.06 -7.52 -13.42
CA GLY A 89 -14.30 -6.58 -14.26
C GLY A 89 -14.79 -5.14 -14.10
N ASN A 90 -16.11 -4.95 -14.07
CA ASN A 90 -16.70 -3.65 -13.79
C ASN A 90 -16.42 -3.18 -12.35
N ARG A 91 -16.36 -4.10 -11.37
CA ARG A 91 -15.98 -3.73 -10.00
C ARG A 91 -14.53 -3.25 -9.92
N VAL A 92 -13.59 -3.98 -10.53
CA VAL A 92 -12.17 -3.56 -10.63
C VAL A 92 -12.05 -2.20 -11.30
N LEU A 93 -12.81 -1.96 -12.37
CA LEU A 93 -12.85 -0.67 -13.05
C LEU A 93 -13.27 0.46 -12.09
N MET A 94 -14.38 0.29 -11.36
CA MET A 94 -14.84 1.30 -10.40
C MET A 94 -13.81 1.57 -9.30
N THR A 95 -13.21 0.51 -8.75
CA THR A 95 -12.20 0.62 -7.71
C THR A 95 -10.95 1.36 -8.21
N ALA A 96 -10.48 1.05 -9.42
CA ALA A 96 -9.33 1.74 -10.02
C ALA A 96 -9.60 3.22 -10.32
N GLN A 97 -10.82 3.57 -10.73
CA GLN A 97 -11.21 4.97 -10.93
C GLN A 97 -11.23 5.73 -9.61
N ASN A 98 -11.86 5.16 -8.57
CA ASN A 98 -11.89 5.75 -7.24
C ASN A 98 -10.48 5.95 -6.65
N GLU A 99 -9.61 4.97 -6.86
CA GLU A 99 -8.20 5.04 -6.45
C GLU A 99 -7.43 6.17 -7.17
N ALA A 100 -7.67 6.36 -8.47
CA ALA A 100 -7.08 7.46 -9.23
C ALA A 100 -7.65 8.82 -8.83
N ASP A 101 -8.95 8.90 -8.54
CA ASP A 101 -9.63 10.14 -8.10
C ASP A 101 -9.17 10.59 -6.69
N ASN A 102 -8.70 9.65 -5.86
CA ASN A 102 -8.15 9.93 -4.53
C ASN A 102 -6.67 10.33 -4.54
N SER A 103 -6.01 10.35 -5.70
CA SER A 103 -4.59 10.67 -5.82
C SER A 103 -4.37 12.03 -6.48
N GLU A 104 -3.38 12.77 -5.98
CA GLU A 104 -2.95 14.05 -6.55
C GLU A 104 -1.72 13.90 -7.47
N GLU A 105 -1.12 12.71 -7.58
CA GLU A 105 0.06 12.48 -8.43
C GLU A 105 -0.36 12.22 -9.90
N PRO A 106 -0.11 13.15 -10.85
CA PRO A 106 -0.62 13.01 -12.22
C PRO A 106 -0.11 11.76 -12.92
N ALA A 107 1.17 11.42 -12.71
CA ALA A 107 1.77 10.23 -13.31
C ALA A 107 1.14 8.93 -12.78
N TYR A 108 0.70 8.89 -11.53
CA TYR A 108 -0.04 7.76 -10.97
C TYR A 108 -1.44 7.67 -11.59
N CYS A 109 -2.18 8.78 -11.59
CA CYS A 109 -3.52 8.83 -12.16
C CYS A 109 -3.53 8.41 -13.63
N ASP A 110 -2.56 8.85 -14.43
CA ASP A 110 -2.43 8.47 -15.84
C ASP A 110 -2.18 6.96 -16.01
N ARG A 111 -1.32 6.36 -15.18
CA ARG A 111 -1.02 4.92 -15.21
C ARG A 111 -2.27 4.10 -14.86
N VAL A 112 -2.92 4.42 -13.75
CA VAL A 112 -4.11 3.69 -13.28
C VAL A 112 -5.26 3.85 -14.25
N ASN A 113 -5.51 5.07 -14.76
CA ASN A 113 -6.56 5.31 -15.76
C ASN A 113 -6.28 4.59 -17.09
N SER A 114 -5.02 4.54 -17.52
CA SER A 114 -4.63 3.79 -18.72
C SER A 114 -4.92 2.29 -18.57
N ALA A 115 -4.57 1.70 -17.43
CA ALA A 115 -4.87 0.29 -17.14
C ALA A 115 -6.39 0.04 -17.01
N ALA A 116 -7.11 0.95 -16.33
CA ALA A 116 -8.56 0.89 -16.20
C ALA A 116 -9.28 0.93 -17.56
N ASN A 117 -8.79 1.75 -18.50
CA ASN A 117 -9.33 1.80 -19.87
C ASN A 117 -9.09 0.50 -20.65
N GLN A 118 -7.99 -0.21 -20.40
CA GLN A 118 -7.77 -1.54 -20.99
C GLN A 118 -8.84 -2.53 -20.50
N VAL A 119 -9.13 -2.56 -19.19
CA VAL A 119 -10.21 -3.39 -18.63
C VAL A 119 -11.56 -3.05 -19.25
N ARG A 120 -11.89 -1.75 -19.32
CA ARG A 120 -13.14 -1.25 -19.93
C ARG A 120 -13.31 -1.73 -21.38
N SER A 121 -12.23 -1.70 -22.17
CA SER A 121 -12.26 -2.13 -23.58
C SER A 121 -12.27 -3.66 -23.75
N ALA A 122 -11.75 -4.42 -22.78
CA ALA A 122 -11.67 -5.89 -22.84
C ALA A 122 -12.98 -6.61 -22.43
N ILE A 123 -13.84 -5.99 -21.61
CA ILE A 123 -15.10 -6.61 -21.16
C ILE A 123 -16.07 -6.91 -22.33
N PRO A 124 -16.42 -5.95 -23.21
CA PRO A 124 -17.40 -6.20 -24.28
C PRO A 124 -17.04 -7.34 -25.24
N PRO A 125 -15.80 -7.44 -25.78
CA PRO A 125 -15.44 -8.56 -26.66
C PRO A 125 -15.46 -9.89 -25.90
N MET A 126 -15.02 -9.94 -24.64
CA MET A 126 -15.09 -11.16 -23.81
C MET A 126 -16.53 -11.67 -23.69
N VAL A 127 -17.50 -10.80 -23.36
CA VAL A 127 -18.92 -11.18 -23.26
C VAL A 127 -19.50 -11.58 -24.62
N THR A 128 -19.13 -10.86 -25.68
CA THR A 128 -19.62 -11.14 -27.03
C THR A 128 -19.16 -12.51 -27.52
N GLN A 129 -17.87 -12.85 -27.32
CA GLN A 129 -17.35 -14.16 -27.70
C GLN A 129 -17.93 -15.27 -26.84
N ALA A 130 -18.14 -15.05 -25.54
CA ALA A 130 -18.83 -16.02 -24.68
C ALA A 130 -20.25 -16.33 -25.18
N LYS A 131 -20.96 -15.33 -25.68
CA LYS A 131 -22.27 -15.52 -26.31
C LYS A 131 -22.17 -16.39 -27.56
N GLN A 132 -21.14 -16.22 -28.39
CA GLN A 132 -20.92 -17.08 -29.57
C GLN A 132 -20.66 -18.54 -29.16
N VAL A 133 -19.86 -18.75 -28.12
CA VAL A 133 -19.63 -20.09 -27.54
C VAL A 133 -20.94 -20.69 -27.03
N ALA A 134 -21.79 -19.90 -26.36
CA ALA A 134 -23.08 -20.40 -25.88
C ALA A 134 -24.05 -20.76 -27.03
N ILE A 135 -24.01 -20.03 -28.15
CA ILE A 135 -24.81 -20.32 -29.35
C ILE A 135 -24.32 -21.61 -30.02
N SER A 136 -23.00 -21.81 -30.10
CA SER A 136 -22.37 -22.92 -30.80
C SER A 136 -21.28 -23.58 -29.94
N PRO A 137 -21.63 -24.38 -28.91
CA PRO A 137 -20.63 -24.85 -27.94
C PRO A 137 -19.68 -25.94 -28.48
N ARG A 138 -20.02 -26.52 -29.64
CA ARG A 138 -19.16 -27.45 -30.37
C ARG A 138 -18.16 -26.75 -31.29
N ASP A 139 -18.32 -25.44 -31.51
CA ASP A 139 -17.40 -24.66 -32.34
C ASP A 139 -16.11 -24.35 -31.55
N THR A 140 -15.05 -25.06 -31.90
CA THR A 140 -13.73 -24.88 -31.29
C THR A 140 -13.13 -23.50 -31.63
N GLY A 141 -13.50 -22.91 -32.78
CA GLY A 141 -13.08 -21.58 -33.17
C GLY A 141 -13.65 -20.50 -32.25
N ALA A 142 -14.95 -20.54 -31.99
CA ALA A 142 -15.61 -19.65 -31.02
C ALA A 142 -15.02 -19.79 -29.61
N ALA A 143 -14.77 -21.03 -29.15
CA ALA A 143 -14.15 -21.27 -27.85
C ALA A 143 -12.75 -20.64 -27.74
N ASN A 144 -11.91 -20.79 -28.76
CA ASN A 144 -10.58 -20.21 -28.80
C ASN A 144 -10.60 -18.66 -28.86
N ALA A 145 -11.54 -18.08 -29.60
CA ALA A 145 -11.74 -16.64 -29.67
C ALA A 145 -12.15 -16.08 -28.29
N TRP A 146 -13.03 -16.77 -27.58
CA TRP A 146 -13.40 -16.40 -26.21
C TRP A 146 -12.21 -16.51 -25.25
N ARG A 147 -11.45 -17.61 -25.27
CA ARG A 147 -10.25 -17.76 -24.42
C ARG A 147 -9.29 -16.60 -24.60
N SER A 148 -8.99 -16.24 -25.84
CA SER A 148 -8.14 -15.10 -26.17
C SER A 148 -8.69 -13.76 -25.66
N ALA A 149 -10.00 -13.54 -25.75
CA ALA A 149 -10.63 -12.33 -25.22
C ALA A 149 -10.65 -12.30 -23.69
N ASN A 150 -10.85 -13.45 -23.04
CA ASN A 150 -10.84 -13.61 -21.59
C ASN A 150 -9.43 -13.42 -21.02
N ASP A 151 -8.39 -13.98 -21.66
CA ASP A 151 -7.00 -13.79 -21.25
C ASP A 151 -6.58 -12.32 -21.32
N ARG A 152 -6.98 -11.60 -22.40
CA ARG A 152 -6.76 -10.15 -22.50
C ARG A 152 -7.43 -9.38 -21.36
N LEU A 153 -8.64 -9.77 -20.95
CA LEU A 153 -9.31 -9.15 -19.81
C LEU A 153 -8.55 -9.42 -18.50
N LEU A 154 -8.13 -10.67 -18.27
CA LEU A 154 -7.37 -11.05 -17.07
C LEU A 154 -6.03 -10.33 -17.00
N ASP A 155 -5.32 -10.20 -18.12
CA ASP A 155 -4.06 -9.44 -18.20
C ASP A 155 -4.29 -7.95 -17.95
N SER A 156 -5.39 -7.38 -18.47
CA SER A 156 -5.76 -5.98 -18.19
C SER A 156 -6.06 -5.77 -16.70
N VAL A 157 -6.76 -6.72 -16.05
CA VAL A 157 -7.06 -6.67 -14.61
C VAL A 157 -5.77 -6.77 -13.79
N ARG A 158 -4.83 -7.63 -14.18
CA ARG A 158 -3.51 -7.70 -13.55
C ARG A 158 -2.75 -6.38 -13.70
N ALA A 159 -2.75 -5.79 -14.90
CA ALA A 159 -2.09 -4.52 -15.16
C ALA A 159 -2.64 -3.38 -14.28
N VAL A 160 -3.92 -3.40 -13.93
CA VAL A 160 -4.49 -2.47 -12.94
C VAL A 160 -3.84 -2.68 -11.56
N GLY A 161 -3.72 -3.93 -11.11
CA GLY A 161 -3.05 -4.25 -9.85
C GLY A 161 -1.58 -3.81 -9.83
N ASP A 162 -0.86 -4.00 -10.94
CA ASP A 162 0.54 -3.56 -11.08
C ASP A 162 0.66 -2.02 -11.12
N ALA A 163 -0.29 -1.33 -11.79
CA ALA A 163 -0.34 0.12 -11.86
C ALA A 163 -0.57 0.77 -10.48
N ILE A 164 -1.51 0.21 -9.70
CA ILE A 164 -1.81 0.66 -8.33
C ILE A 164 -0.61 0.40 -7.41
N ALA A 165 0.08 -0.72 -7.59
CA ALA A 165 1.28 -1.07 -6.83
C ALA A 165 2.51 -0.20 -7.14
N GLY A 166 2.44 0.66 -8.17
CA GLY A 166 3.61 1.35 -8.70
C GLY A 166 4.64 0.42 -9.35
N ILE A 167 4.28 -0.83 -9.65
CA ILE A 167 5.14 -1.81 -10.31
C ILE A 167 5.09 -1.52 -11.80
N GLN A 168 5.95 -0.60 -12.25
CA GLN A 168 6.16 -0.45 -13.68
C GLN A 168 6.95 -1.64 -14.22
N ASN A 169 6.47 -2.21 -15.34
CA ASN A 169 7.19 -3.13 -16.19
C ASN A 169 8.67 -2.70 -16.37
N GLY A 170 9.56 -3.32 -15.58
CA GLY A 170 10.99 -3.47 -15.83
C GLY A 170 11.91 -2.24 -15.88
N ARG A 171 11.46 -0.97 -15.87
CA ARG A 171 12.39 0.15 -16.11
C ARG A 171 12.21 1.48 -15.35
N GLN A 172 11.28 1.61 -14.40
CA GLN A 172 11.11 2.89 -13.67
C GLN A 172 10.94 2.76 -12.15
N SER A 173 11.60 1.78 -11.52
CA SER A 173 11.89 1.88 -10.07
C SER A 173 13.27 2.50 -9.79
N ALA A 174 14.00 2.94 -10.82
CA ALA A 174 15.31 3.59 -10.64
C ALA A 174 15.19 5.11 -10.42
N MET A 175 14.15 5.78 -10.93
CA MET A 175 14.16 7.25 -11.03
C MET A 175 13.66 7.97 -9.76
N TYR A 176 12.87 7.32 -8.91
CA TYR A 176 12.54 7.84 -7.56
C TYR A 176 13.59 7.50 -6.51
N GLN A 177 14.48 6.54 -6.79
CA GLN A 177 15.60 6.20 -5.91
C GLN A 177 16.87 7.01 -6.25
N ASP A 178 17.02 7.44 -7.51
CA ASP A 178 18.17 8.22 -7.99
C ASP A 178 18.10 9.71 -7.57
N SER A 179 16.91 10.27 -7.35
CA SER A 179 16.75 11.64 -6.84
C SER A 179 17.05 11.78 -5.35
N LEU A 180 16.93 10.70 -4.57
CA LEU A 180 17.33 10.65 -3.16
C LEU A 180 18.82 10.33 -2.96
N ASN A 181 19.47 9.70 -3.95
CA ASN A 181 20.87 9.32 -3.87
C ASN A 181 21.86 10.42 -4.29
N ARG A 182 21.39 11.52 -4.88
CA ARG A 182 22.28 12.56 -5.42
C ARG A 182 22.85 13.54 -4.39
N VAL A 183 22.51 13.42 -3.10
CA VAL A 183 22.93 14.36 -2.04
C VAL A 183 23.84 13.73 -0.98
N SER A 184 24.18 12.44 -1.04
CA SER A 184 25.02 11.81 0.00
C SER A 184 26.49 11.64 -0.42
N PRO A 185 27.48 12.24 0.27
CA PRO A 185 28.91 12.01 0.01
C PRO A 185 29.45 10.71 0.63
N TYR A 186 28.60 9.81 1.14
CA TYR A 186 29.02 8.59 1.85
C TYR A 186 28.63 7.31 1.09
N PRO A 187 29.49 6.27 1.06
CA PRO A 187 29.17 5.00 0.43
C PRO A 187 28.09 4.25 1.24
N GLN A 188 26.93 4.01 0.62
CA GLN A 188 25.79 3.34 1.23
C GLN A 188 25.99 1.82 1.35
N GLN A 189 25.78 1.30 2.56
CA GLN A 189 25.41 -0.10 2.79
C GLN A 189 23.90 -0.23 2.54
N SER A 190 23.51 -1.06 1.59
CA SER A 190 22.10 -1.32 1.24
C SER A 190 21.50 -2.42 2.12
N THR A 191 20.37 -2.11 2.74
CA THR A 191 19.51 -3.05 3.49
C THR A 191 18.83 -3.99 2.50
N GLN A 192 19.27 -5.25 2.48
CA GLN A 192 18.75 -6.31 1.60
C GLN A 192 17.43 -6.87 2.16
N VAL A 193 16.40 -6.87 1.32
CA VAL A 193 15.23 -7.74 1.42
C VAL A 193 15.69 -9.20 1.35
N ILE A 194 15.25 -10.03 2.29
CA ILE A 194 15.68 -11.43 2.45
C ILE A 194 15.29 -12.25 1.22
N ARG A 195 16.23 -12.41 0.30
CA ARG A 195 16.26 -13.47 -0.71
C ARG A 195 17.13 -14.59 -0.14
N THR A 196 16.58 -15.79 0.05
CA THR A 196 17.37 -16.95 0.49
C THR A 196 18.34 -17.36 -0.62
N VAL A 197 19.58 -16.86 -0.52
CA VAL A 197 20.74 -17.28 -1.31
C VAL A 197 21.49 -18.34 -0.48
N PRO A 198 21.96 -19.46 -1.07
CA PRO A 198 22.81 -20.41 -0.36
C PRO A 198 24.03 -19.70 0.25
N PRO A 199 24.50 -20.11 1.45
CA PRO A 199 25.52 -19.38 2.19
C PRO A 199 26.80 -19.31 1.38
N GLN A 200 27.08 -18.12 0.86
CA GLN A 200 28.34 -17.82 0.19
C GLN A 200 29.39 -17.55 1.27
N PRO A 201 30.61 -18.13 1.18
CA PRO A 201 31.66 -17.87 2.16
C PRO A 201 31.94 -16.35 2.24
N PRO A 202 32.23 -15.82 3.44
CA PRO A 202 32.48 -14.39 3.62
C PRO A 202 33.60 -13.95 2.66
N THR A 203 33.31 -12.94 1.84
CA THR A 203 34.33 -12.35 0.99
C THR A 203 35.43 -11.77 1.89
N PRO A 204 36.72 -12.01 1.56
CA PRO A 204 37.82 -11.47 2.34
C PRO A 204 37.74 -9.94 2.37
N PRO A 205 38.17 -9.29 3.47
CA PRO A 205 38.16 -7.85 3.58
C PRO A 205 38.93 -7.23 2.41
N ILE A 206 38.36 -6.19 1.80
CA ILE A 206 39.04 -5.40 0.78
C ILE A 206 40.20 -4.66 1.46
N ILE A 207 41.39 -5.24 1.37
CA ILE A 207 42.64 -4.57 1.74
C ILE A 207 42.84 -3.48 0.69
N HIS A 208 42.69 -2.22 1.09
CA HIS A 208 43.12 -1.08 0.28
C HIS A 208 44.65 -1.14 0.21
N ASN A 209 45.18 -1.88 -0.77
CA ASN A 209 46.59 -1.88 -1.11
C ASN A 209 46.90 -0.50 -1.71
N LYS A 210 47.12 0.49 -0.84
CA LYS A 210 47.81 1.71 -1.20
C LYS A 210 49.23 1.28 -1.57
N MET A 211 49.44 0.94 -2.84
CA MET A 211 50.79 0.81 -3.37
C MET A 211 51.37 2.21 -3.31
N ILE A 212 52.07 2.50 -2.20
CA ILE A 212 52.82 3.74 -2.05
C ILE A 212 53.98 3.59 -3.04
N ILE A 213 53.78 4.02 -4.28
CA ILE A 213 54.90 4.32 -5.18
C ILE A 213 55.57 5.53 -4.54
N ARG A 214 56.53 5.27 -3.65
CA ARG A 214 57.54 6.26 -3.29
C ARG A 214 58.47 6.35 -4.50
N GLU A 215 58.11 7.15 -5.49
CA GLU A 215 59.15 7.82 -6.25
C GLU A 215 59.99 8.58 -5.22
N GLU A 216 61.28 8.25 -5.11
CA GLU A 216 62.22 9.04 -4.30
C GLU A 216 62.43 10.40 -4.97
N ILE A 217 61.44 11.28 -4.81
CA ILE A 217 61.58 12.69 -5.11
C ILE A 217 62.47 13.27 -3.99
N PRO A 218 63.66 13.83 -4.30
CA PRO A 218 64.49 14.50 -3.30
C PRO A 218 63.65 15.54 -2.55
N ALA A 219 63.64 15.46 -1.22
CA ALA A 219 62.83 16.35 -0.40
C ALA A 219 63.20 17.81 -0.69
N PRO A 220 62.23 18.69 -1.03
CA PRO A 220 62.52 20.10 -1.25
C PRO A 220 63.15 20.72 0.01
N PRO A 221 64.07 21.70 -0.14
CA PRO A 221 64.70 22.37 1.00
C PRO A 221 63.63 22.96 1.91
N ARG A 222 63.79 22.73 3.22
CA ARG A 222 62.80 23.07 4.23
C ARG A 222 62.56 24.60 4.23
N PRO A 223 61.34 25.08 3.94
CA PRO A 223 61.04 26.50 4.05
C PRO A 223 61.23 26.98 5.50
N PRO A 224 61.52 28.28 5.72
CA PRO A 224 61.58 28.83 7.06
C PRO A 224 60.27 28.52 7.81
N PRO A 225 60.33 28.27 9.12
CA PRO A 225 59.15 27.90 9.90
C PRO A 225 58.06 28.96 9.67
N PRO A 226 56.86 28.57 9.23
CA PRO A 226 55.72 29.47 9.23
C PRO A 226 55.58 30.04 10.63
N VAL A 227 55.39 31.36 10.74
CA VAL A 227 54.91 31.95 12.00
C VAL A 227 53.69 31.16 12.41
N GLU A 228 53.70 30.65 13.64
CA GLU A 228 52.65 29.80 14.22
C GLU A 228 51.34 30.60 14.28
N ILE A 229 50.63 30.71 13.17
CA ILE A 229 49.22 31.07 13.16
C ILE A 229 48.54 29.78 13.59
N SER A 230 48.47 29.59 14.91
CA SER A 230 47.69 28.53 15.53
C SER A 230 46.31 28.49 14.84
N PRO A 231 45.85 27.32 14.38
CA PRO A 231 44.49 27.21 13.85
C PRO A 231 43.54 27.80 14.89
N PRO A 232 42.51 28.55 14.47
CA PRO A 232 41.59 29.19 15.40
C PRO A 232 41.11 28.13 16.40
N PRO A 233 41.09 28.43 17.71
CA PRO A 233 40.68 27.47 18.72
C PRO A 233 39.32 26.92 18.29
N ARG A 234 39.22 25.58 18.19
CA ARG A 234 37.98 24.91 17.85
C ARG A 234 36.93 25.46 18.83
N PRO A 235 35.82 26.05 18.37
CA PRO A 235 34.75 26.44 19.27
C PRO A 235 34.38 25.22 20.12
N PRO A 236 34.01 25.41 21.39
CA PRO A 236 33.56 24.30 22.21
C PRO A 236 32.51 23.53 21.40
N PRO A 237 32.63 22.19 21.30
CA PRO A 237 31.59 21.41 20.65
C PRO A 237 30.26 21.86 21.25
N PRO A 238 29.22 22.11 20.42
CA PRO A 238 27.89 22.37 20.96
C PRO A 238 27.61 21.25 21.97
N PRO A 239 27.03 21.57 23.13
CA PRO A 239 26.66 20.52 24.06
C PRO A 239 25.85 19.50 23.27
N GLU A 240 26.33 18.25 23.23
CA GLU A 240 25.58 17.12 22.69
C GLU A 240 24.38 16.91 23.62
N TYR A 241 23.39 17.81 23.56
CA TYR A 241 22.06 17.53 24.04
C TYR A 241 21.45 16.60 23.00
N ASP A 242 21.86 15.33 23.07
CA ASP A 242 21.15 14.28 22.36
C ASP A 242 19.80 14.11 23.06
N GLU A 243 18.79 14.82 22.56
CA GLU A 243 17.41 14.69 23.02
C GLU A 243 16.95 13.22 22.96
N GLU A 244 17.50 12.40 22.06
CA GLU A 244 17.20 10.97 22.03
C GLU A 244 17.80 10.22 23.22
N GLU A 245 19.04 10.52 23.57
CA GLU A 245 19.68 9.95 24.76
C GLU A 245 18.99 10.39 26.04
N GLU A 246 18.55 11.65 26.14
CA GLU A 246 17.77 12.11 27.29
C GLU A 246 16.41 11.40 27.38
N THR A 247 15.71 11.23 26.25
CA THR A 247 14.44 10.49 26.25
C THR A 247 14.63 9.03 26.63
N ARG A 248 15.67 8.38 26.11
CA ARG A 248 16.04 7.00 26.44
C ARG A 248 16.38 6.88 27.92
N ALA A 249 17.24 7.75 28.43
CA ALA A 249 17.66 7.77 29.82
C ALA A 249 16.48 8.03 30.78
N PHE A 250 15.51 8.87 30.39
CA PHE A 250 14.29 9.06 31.17
C PHE A 250 13.51 7.76 31.31
N TRP A 251 13.23 7.08 30.20
CA TRP A 251 12.41 5.86 30.20
C TRP A 251 13.13 4.64 30.78
N GLU A 252 14.46 4.56 30.70
CA GLU A 252 15.26 3.53 31.40
C GLU A 252 15.21 3.69 32.92
N ARG A 253 15.16 4.93 33.41
CA ARG A 253 15.13 5.24 34.85
C ARG A 253 13.71 5.22 35.41
N TYR A 254 12.69 5.28 34.57
CA TYR A 254 11.31 5.39 35.01
C TYR A 254 10.75 4.02 35.45
N PRO A 255 10.30 3.85 36.70
CA PRO A 255 9.76 2.58 37.15
C PRO A 255 8.40 2.28 36.49
N LEU A 256 8.37 1.29 35.60
CA LEU A 256 7.17 0.80 34.91
C LEU A 256 6.22 -0.18 35.65
N PRO A 257 6.47 -0.71 36.88
CA PRO A 257 5.62 -1.76 37.44
C PRO A 257 4.18 -1.36 37.76
N GLN A 258 3.83 -0.07 37.69
CA GLN A 258 2.48 0.45 37.98
C GLN A 258 1.77 1.10 36.79
N ALA A 259 2.32 1.01 35.58
CA ALA A 259 1.77 1.68 34.39
C ALA A 259 0.33 1.24 34.05
N SER A 260 -0.06 -0.01 34.37
CA SER A 260 -1.39 -0.55 34.08
C SER A 260 -2.52 0.11 34.89
N HIS A 261 -2.22 0.63 36.08
CA HIS A 261 -3.21 1.30 36.95
C HIS A 261 -3.19 2.82 36.80
N GLN A 262 -2.37 3.35 35.88
CA GLN A 262 -2.18 4.79 35.66
C GLN A 262 -2.48 5.15 34.20
N PRO A 263 -3.68 5.68 33.90
CA PRO A 263 -4.08 5.95 32.52
C PRO A 263 -3.16 6.96 31.81
N ILE A 264 -2.68 7.98 32.53
CA ILE A 264 -1.78 9.00 31.97
C ILE A 264 -0.40 8.40 31.65
N LEU A 265 0.18 7.65 32.58
CA LEU A 265 1.47 6.98 32.36
C LEU A 265 1.37 5.91 31.26
N SER A 266 0.28 5.15 31.23
CA SER A 266 0.02 4.16 30.17
C SER A 266 -0.02 4.83 28.79
N ALA A 267 -0.73 5.95 28.65
CA ALA A 267 -0.79 6.70 27.40
C ALA A 267 0.58 7.27 27.01
N ALA A 268 1.33 7.83 27.97
CA ALA A 268 2.67 8.34 27.76
C ALA A 268 3.64 7.25 27.27
N HIS A 269 3.57 6.07 27.89
CA HIS A 269 4.41 4.92 27.53
C HIS A 269 4.04 4.33 26.17
N SER A 270 2.75 4.27 25.81
CA SER A 270 2.31 3.87 24.46
C SER A 270 2.86 4.83 23.40
N LEU A 271 2.72 6.15 23.62
CA LEU A 271 3.27 7.16 22.71
C LEU A 271 4.79 7.01 22.55
N HIS A 272 5.53 6.83 23.65
CA HIS A 272 6.98 6.61 23.58
C HIS A 272 7.34 5.35 22.77
N ASN A 273 6.61 4.25 22.95
CA ASN A 273 6.87 3.01 22.23
C ASN A 273 6.65 3.12 20.71
N GLU A 274 5.69 3.94 20.28
CA GLU A 274 5.50 4.24 18.86
C GLU A 274 6.59 5.17 18.33
N LEU A 275 7.09 6.10 19.14
CA LEU A 275 8.09 7.09 18.74
C LEU A 275 9.52 6.56 18.71
N LYS A 276 9.84 5.51 19.48
CA LYS A 276 11.22 4.98 19.57
C LYS A 276 11.76 4.42 18.25
N GLN A 277 10.87 4.04 17.33
CA GLN A 277 11.25 3.56 15.99
C GLN A 277 11.55 4.69 15.00
N TRP A 278 11.31 5.95 15.39
CA TRP A 278 11.52 7.12 14.57
C TRP A 278 12.68 7.97 15.12
N SER A 279 13.57 8.39 14.23
CA SER A 279 14.59 9.40 14.56
C SER A 279 13.92 10.77 14.73
N SER A 280 14.33 11.51 15.76
CA SER A 280 13.97 12.93 15.93
C SER A 280 14.91 13.86 15.19
N GLN A 281 16.00 13.34 14.62
CA GLN A 281 16.91 14.14 13.82
C GLN A 281 16.15 14.71 12.61
N GLU A 282 16.07 16.03 12.53
CA GLU A 282 15.35 16.76 11.48
C GLU A 282 13.84 16.47 11.42
N ASN A 283 13.25 15.91 12.47
CA ASN A 283 11.82 15.62 12.56
C ASN A 283 11.20 16.25 13.81
N GLU A 284 10.71 17.49 13.67
CA GLU A 284 10.13 18.26 14.77
C GLU A 284 8.87 17.61 15.36
N ILE A 285 8.10 16.87 14.55
CA ILE A 285 6.90 16.17 15.01
C ILE A 285 7.30 15.08 16.01
N VAL A 286 8.28 14.25 15.62
CA VAL A 286 8.80 13.18 16.48
C VAL A 286 9.50 13.76 17.71
N ALA A 287 10.31 14.81 17.55
CA ALA A 287 10.97 15.49 18.66
C ALA A 287 9.97 16.06 19.68
N ALA A 288 8.94 16.78 19.20
CA ALA A 288 7.89 17.34 20.03
C ALA A 288 7.09 16.23 20.74
N ALA A 289 6.71 15.18 20.02
CA ALA A 289 5.95 14.06 20.58
C ALA A 289 6.76 13.30 21.65
N LYS A 290 8.07 13.13 21.46
CA LYS A 290 8.97 12.52 22.46
C LYS A 290 9.00 13.36 23.74
N ARG A 291 9.10 14.69 23.63
CA ARG A 291 8.99 15.61 24.78
C ARG A 291 7.62 15.55 25.45
N MET A 292 6.52 15.49 24.69
CA MET A 292 5.17 15.33 25.22
C MET A 292 5.02 14.04 26.03
N ALA A 293 5.58 12.92 25.55
CA ALA A 293 5.55 11.65 26.28
C ALA A 293 6.23 11.77 27.66
N ILE A 294 7.39 12.45 27.75
CA ILE A 294 8.08 12.72 29.02
C ILE A 294 7.22 13.60 29.94
N LEU A 295 6.64 14.68 29.40
CA LEU A 295 5.80 15.59 30.17
C LEU A 295 4.55 14.89 30.71
N MET A 296 3.92 14.02 29.94
CA MET A 296 2.78 13.21 30.39
C MET A 296 3.18 12.22 31.49
N ALA A 297 4.35 11.59 31.38
CA ALA A 297 4.87 10.73 32.44
C ALA A 297 5.19 11.50 33.74
N ARG A 298 5.73 12.73 33.64
CA ARG A 298 5.94 13.62 34.79
C ARG A 298 4.62 14.11 35.38
N LEU A 299 3.62 14.42 34.55
CA LEU A 299 2.27 14.75 34.99
C LEU A 299 1.66 13.61 35.80
N SER A 300 1.86 12.36 35.38
CA SER A 300 1.40 11.19 36.15
C SER A 300 2.01 11.15 37.55
N GLN A 301 3.29 11.53 37.73
CA GLN A 301 3.91 11.62 39.06
C GLN A 301 3.32 12.75 39.91
N LEU A 302 3.10 13.92 39.30
CA LEU A 302 2.54 15.10 39.97
C LEU A 302 1.13 14.84 40.50
N VAL A 303 0.27 14.21 39.70
CA VAL A 303 -1.12 13.85 40.09
C VAL A 303 -1.12 12.88 41.29
N ARG A 304 -0.04 12.12 41.50
CA ARG A 304 0.11 11.18 42.62
C ARG A 304 0.71 11.81 43.87
N GLY A 305 1.12 13.08 43.82
CA GLY A 305 1.79 13.75 44.93
C GLY A 305 3.27 13.37 45.10
N GLU A 306 3.88 12.70 44.11
CA GLU A 306 5.28 12.25 44.17
C GLU A 306 6.28 13.34 43.71
N GLY A 307 5.81 14.54 43.34
CA GLY A 307 6.63 15.63 42.77
C GLY A 307 6.92 16.82 43.68
N GLY A 308 6.65 16.73 44.98
CA GLY A 308 6.87 17.81 45.95
C GLY A 308 8.06 17.56 46.88
N THR A 309 9.22 18.13 46.56
CA THR A 309 10.32 18.43 47.49
C THR A 309 10.83 19.84 47.22
#